data_AF-A0A2G4DZE9-F1
#
_entry.id   AF-A0A2G4DZE9-F1
#
_cell.length_a   1.000
_cell.length_b   1.000
_cell.length_c   1.000
_cell.angle_alpha   90.00
_cell.angle_beta   90.00
_cell.angle_gamma   90.00
#
_symmetry.space_group_name_H-M   'P 1'
#
loop_
_entity.id
_entity.type
_entity.pdbx_description
1 polymer ?
#
loop_
_entity_poly.entity_id
_entity_poly.type
_entity_poly.pdbx_seq_one_letter_code
_entity_poly.pdbx_strand_id
1 'polypeptide(L)'
;MRSETFAPILYVVGYEEFSEAVRLNNDVPQGLSSCIFTTDVREAEQFISALGSDCGIANVNIGPSGAEIGGAFGGEKETGGGRESGSDSWKGYMRRQTATVNYSRELPLAQGITFD
;
A
#
# COMPACT_ATOMS: atom_id res chain seq x y z
N MET A 1 -17.08 -8.64 -14.78
CA MET A 1 -16.72 -7.86 -13.57
C MET A 1 -15.22 -7.75 -13.33
N ARG A 2 -14.38 -8.71 -13.77
CA ARG A 2 -12.92 -8.63 -13.53
C ARG A 2 -12.16 -7.69 -14.48
N SER A 3 -12.74 -7.34 -15.62
CA SER A 3 -12.15 -6.39 -16.58
C SER A 3 -12.64 -4.98 -16.29
N GLU A 4 -11.70 -4.05 -16.17
CA GLU A 4 -12.00 -2.63 -16.10
C GLU A 4 -12.54 -2.13 -17.45
N THR A 5 -13.72 -1.51 -17.42
CA THR A 5 -14.24 -0.74 -18.55
C THR A 5 -14.30 0.71 -18.12
N PHE A 6 -13.58 1.60 -18.81
CA PHE A 6 -13.48 3.01 -18.44
C PHE A 6 -14.75 3.79 -18.87
N ALA A 7 -15.88 3.43 -18.26
CA ALA A 7 -17.23 3.91 -18.52
C ALA A 7 -18.06 3.88 -17.22
N PRO A 8 -19.16 4.65 -17.12
CA PRO A 8 -19.98 4.71 -15.91
C PRO A 8 -20.89 3.48 -15.77
N ILE A 9 -20.31 2.33 -15.41
CA ILE A 9 -21.00 1.06 -15.21
C ILE A 9 -20.76 0.60 -13.77
N LEU A 10 -21.84 0.37 -13.02
CA LEU A 10 -21.78 -0.20 -11.68
C LEU A 10 -22.35 -1.62 -11.69
N TYR A 11 -21.52 -2.59 -11.30
CA TYR A 11 -21.95 -3.97 -11.09
C TYR A 11 -22.37 -4.16 -9.62
N VAL A 12 -23.54 -4.77 -9.40
CA VAL A 12 -24.04 -5.09 -8.05
C VAL A 12 -23.98 -6.60 -7.85
N VAL A 13 -23.38 -7.02 -6.75
CA VAL A 13 -23.18 -8.44 -6.38
C VAL A 13 -23.64 -8.63 -4.95
N GLY A 14 -24.47 -9.65 -4.70
CA GLY A 14 -24.83 -10.07 -3.35
C GLY A 14 -23.75 -10.97 -2.75
N TYR A 15 -23.65 -10.96 -1.42
CA TYR A 15 -22.84 -11.88 -0.63
C TYR A 15 -23.63 -12.23 0.64
N GLU A 16 -23.30 -13.35 1.28
CA GLU A 16 -23.93 -13.75 2.55
C GLU A 16 -23.00 -13.58 3.74
N GLU A 17 -21.71 -13.92 3.56
CA GLU A 17 -20.70 -13.88 4.61
C GLU A 17 -19.66 -12.80 4.33
N PHE A 18 -19.21 -12.08 5.37
CA PHE A 18 -18.24 -10.99 5.18
C PHE A 18 -16.93 -11.45 4.53
N SER A 19 -16.48 -12.67 4.83
CA SER A 19 -15.29 -13.25 4.20
C SER A 19 -15.45 -13.46 2.69
N GLU A 20 -16.67 -13.72 2.22
CA GLU A 20 -16.98 -13.77 0.80
C GLU A 20 -16.87 -12.39 0.16
N ALA A 21 -17.37 -11.35 0.81
CA ALA A 21 -17.26 -9.97 0.31
C ALA A 21 -15.80 -9.55 0.13
N VAL A 22 -14.93 -9.85 1.11
CA VAL A 22 -13.48 -9.59 1.02
C VAL A 22 -12.86 -10.39 -0.13
N ARG A 23 -13.23 -11.67 -0.27
CA ARG A 23 -12.75 -12.50 -1.40
C ARG A 23 -13.18 -11.91 -2.74
N LEU A 24 -14.43 -11.47 -2.88
CA LEU A 24 -14.95 -10.85 -4.11
C LEU A 24 -14.23 -9.53 -4.43
N ASN A 25 -13.94 -8.70 -3.42
CA ASN A 25 -13.13 -7.48 -3.59
C ASN A 25 -11.73 -7.82 -4.15
N ASN A 26 -11.12 -8.88 -3.64
CA ASN A 26 -9.74 -9.25 -3.95
C ASN A 26 -9.60 -10.08 -5.26
N ASP A 27 -10.68 -10.70 -5.74
CA ASP A 27 -10.73 -11.62 -6.91
C ASP A 27 -10.67 -10.93 -8.29
N VAL A 28 -10.25 -9.67 -8.32
CA VAL A 28 -9.96 -8.90 -9.54
C VAL A 28 -8.45 -8.65 -9.66
N PRO A 29 -7.92 -8.55 -10.89
CA PRO A 29 -6.49 -8.32 -11.09
C PRO A 29 -6.01 -6.92 -10.65
N GLN A 30 -6.91 -5.93 -10.55
CA GLN A 30 -6.61 -4.58 -10.10
C GLN A 30 -6.55 -4.48 -8.55
N GLY A 31 -5.89 -3.44 -8.03
CA GLY A 31 -5.71 -3.22 -6.60
C GLY A 31 -5.54 -1.75 -6.20
N LEU A 32 -6.28 -0.84 -6.84
CA LEU A 32 -6.14 0.61 -6.57
C LEU A 32 -6.78 1.03 -5.24
N SER A 33 -8.11 1.01 -5.19
CA SER A 33 -8.88 1.53 -4.07
C SER A 33 -10.08 0.64 -3.77
N SER A 34 -10.48 0.61 -2.51
CA SER A 34 -11.59 -0.20 -1.98
C SER A 34 -12.22 0.50 -0.79
N CYS A 35 -13.48 0.20 -0.50
CA CYS A 35 -14.16 0.74 0.67
C CYS A 35 -15.17 -0.24 1.25
N ILE A 36 -15.34 -0.17 2.58
CA ILE A 36 -16.44 -0.79 3.30
C ILE A 36 -17.34 0.30 3.90
N PHE A 37 -18.66 0.09 3.85
CA PHE A 37 -19.63 0.88 4.61
C PHE A 37 -20.24 -0.02 5.67
N THR A 38 -19.92 0.22 6.93
CA THR A 38 -20.41 -0.58 8.07
C THR A 38 -20.41 0.26 9.34
N THR A 39 -21.24 -0.15 10.29
CA THR A 39 -21.21 0.37 11.68
C THR A 39 -20.56 -0.63 12.64
N ASP A 40 -20.21 -1.84 12.17
CA ASP A 40 -19.50 -2.83 12.96
C ASP A 40 -17.99 -2.57 12.92
N VAL A 41 -17.43 -2.23 14.08
CA VAL A 41 -15.98 -1.98 14.22
C VAL A 41 -15.13 -3.19 13.87
N ARG A 42 -15.64 -4.41 14.06
CA ARG A 42 -14.89 -5.65 13.77
C ARG A 42 -14.75 -5.85 12.27
N GLU A 43 -15.80 -5.59 11.51
CA GLU A 43 -15.75 -5.64 10.04
C GLU A 43 -14.87 -4.52 9.49
N ALA A 44 -14.99 -3.31 10.03
CA ALA A 44 -14.17 -2.17 9.62
C ALA A 44 -12.67 -2.46 9.82
N GLU A 45 -12.27 -2.91 11.01
CA GLU A 45 -10.88 -3.26 11.33
C GLU A 45 -10.40 -4.48 10.54
N GLN A 46 -11.25 -5.50 10.37
CA GLN A 46 -10.89 -6.67 9.56
C GLN A 46 -10.65 -6.28 8.09
N PHE A 47 -11.46 -5.36 7.54
CA PHE A 47 -11.31 -4.88 6.17
C PHE A 47 -9.98 -4.16 5.91
N ILE A 48 -9.47 -3.40 6.88
CA ILE A 48 -8.18 -2.68 6.77
C ILE A 48 -6.99 -3.48 7.32
N SER A 49 -7.23 -4.68 7.83
CA SER A 49 -6.18 -5.57 8.34
C SER A 49 -5.44 -6.27 7.20
N ALA A 50 -4.36 -6.97 7.55
CA ALA A 50 -3.61 -7.82 6.61
C ALA A 50 -4.43 -8.98 6.00
N LEU A 51 -5.60 -9.30 6.57
CA LEU A 51 -6.52 -10.33 6.05
C LEU A 51 -7.69 -9.74 5.25
N GLY A 52 -7.74 -8.41 5.10
CA GLY A 52 -8.84 -7.67 4.49
C GLY A 52 -8.59 -7.34 3.02
N SER A 53 -8.85 -6.08 2.66
CA SER A 53 -8.62 -5.56 1.32
C SER A 53 -7.14 -5.64 0.93
N ASP A 54 -6.88 -5.96 -0.33
CA ASP A 54 -5.54 -6.00 -0.92
C ASP A 54 -5.24 -4.81 -1.84
N CYS A 55 -6.03 -3.72 -1.72
CA CYS A 55 -5.80 -2.47 -2.42
C CYS A 55 -4.74 -1.59 -1.73
N GLY A 56 -4.13 -0.68 -2.49
CA GLY A 56 -3.26 0.35 -1.91
C GLY A 56 -3.98 1.40 -1.08
N ILE A 57 -5.29 1.59 -1.32
CA ILE A 57 -6.20 2.44 -0.55
C ILE A 57 -7.38 1.58 -0.05
N ALA A 58 -7.60 1.57 1.27
CA ALA A 58 -8.70 0.87 1.91
C ALA A 58 -9.43 1.82 2.87
N ASN A 59 -10.69 2.11 2.56
CA ASN A 59 -11.47 3.14 3.24
C ASN A 59 -12.62 2.53 4.06
N VAL A 60 -13.00 3.20 5.15
CA VAL A 60 -14.18 2.88 5.96
C VAL A 60 -15.12 4.07 5.95
N ASN A 61 -16.38 3.86 5.54
CA ASN A 61 -17.45 4.85 5.51
C ASN A 61 -17.18 6.09 4.63
N ILE A 62 -16.26 5.97 3.67
CA ILE A 62 -16.04 6.90 2.56
C ILE A 62 -15.78 6.09 1.29
N GLY A 63 -16.27 6.57 0.14
CA GLY A 63 -16.20 5.86 -1.13
C GLY A 63 -14.77 5.64 -1.65
N PRO A 64 -14.62 4.94 -2.79
CA PRO A 64 -13.31 4.56 -3.33
C PRO A 64 -12.49 5.76 -3.83
N SER A 65 -13.11 6.93 -4.01
CA SER A 65 -12.41 8.19 -4.37
C SER A 65 -11.91 8.98 -3.15
N GLY A 66 -12.11 8.49 -1.93
CA GLY A 66 -11.62 9.14 -0.71
C GLY A 66 -10.10 9.05 -0.61
N ALA A 67 -9.41 10.08 -1.09
CA ALA A 67 -7.97 10.26 -0.98
C ALA A 67 -7.64 11.76 -0.91
N GLU A 68 -6.52 12.12 -0.31
CA GLU A 68 -6.08 13.51 -0.16
C GLU A 68 -4.57 13.66 -0.36
N ILE A 69 -4.10 14.90 -0.52
CA ILE A 69 -2.69 15.21 -0.85
C ILE A 69 -1.70 14.65 0.17
N GLY A 70 -2.09 14.58 1.45
CA GLY A 70 -1.23 14.06 2.53
C GLY A 70 -0.94 12.56 2.44
N GLY A 71 -1.80 11.78 1.79
CA GLY A 71 -1.66 10.33 1.64
C GLY A 71 -0.79 9.93 0.45
N ALA A 72 -0.14 8.76 0.55
CA ALA A 72 0.49 8.13 -0.60
C ALA A 72 -0.61 7.56 -1.52
N PHE A 73 -0.68 8.04 -2.76
CA PHE A 73 -1.69 7.62 -3.73
C PHE A 73 -1.12 6.56 -4.67
N GLY A 74 -1.80 5.41 -4.80
CA GLY A 74 -1.42 4.34 -5.71
C GLY A 74 -1.98 3.00 -5.24
N GLY A 75 -1.73 1.95 -6.02
CA GLY A 75 -2.33 0.63 -5.81
C GLY A 75 -1.37 -0.52 -6.02
N GLU A 76 -1.86 -1.72 -5.73
CA GLU A 76 -1.16 -2.99 -5.81
C GLU A 76 -1.57 -3.80 -7.05
N LYS A 77 -1.02 -5.01 -7.19
CA LYS A 77 -1.31 -5.95 -8.29
C LYS A 77 -1.08 -5.31 -9.67
N GLU A 78 -2.00 -5.48 -10.62
CA GLU A 78 -1.92 -4.87 -11.95
C GLU A 78 -2.05 -3.34 -11.95
N THR A 79 -2.39 -2.71 -10.82
CA THR A 79 -2.29 -1.25 -10.68
C THR A 79 -0.83 -0.77 -10.68
N GLY A 80 0.13 -1.65 -10.35
CA GLY A 80 1.56 -1.43 -10.66
C GLY A 80 2.46 -1.06 -9.50
N GLY A 81 1.97 -0.96 -8.26
CA GLY A 81 2.79 -0.82 -7.05
C GLY A 81 3.38 0.58 -6.78
N GLY A 82 3.22 1.52 -7.70
CA GLY A 82 3.69 2.90 -7.53
C GLY A 82 2.97 3.64 -6.40
N ARG A 83 3.61 4.70 -5.89
CA ARG A 83 3.01 5.67 -4.96
C ARG A 83 3.40 7.10 -5.31
N GLU A 84 2.44 8.02 -5.24
CA GLU A 84 2.58 9.43 -5.58
C GLU A 84 2.01 10.34 -4.47
N SER A 85 2.24 11.65 -4.58
CA SER A 85 1.76 12.68 -3.64
C SER A 85 2.41 12.63 -2.26
N GLY A 86 1.70 12.15 -1.23
CA GLY A 86 2.07 12.33 0.18
C GLY A 86 2.98 11.26 0.75
N SER A 87 3.03 11.19 2.09
CA SER A 87 3.95 10.32 2.85
C SER A 87 5.41 10.51 2.41
N ASP A 88 6.14 9.42 2.19
CA ASP A 88 7.50 9.38 1.69
C ASP A 88 7.59 9.00 0.20
N SER A 89 6.51 9.21 -0.57
CA SER A 89 6.47 8.94 -2.02
C SER A 89 7.56 9.70 -2.79
N TRP A 90 8.01 10.84 -2.25
CA TRP A 90 9.17 11.59 -2.79
C TRP A 90 10.45 10.74 -2.90
N LYS A 91 10.60 9.68 -2.09
CA LYS A 91 11.73 8.74 -2.17
C LYS A 91 11.78 8.01 -3.51
N GLY A 92 10.66 7.85 -4.20
CA GLY A 92 10.62 7.28 -5.57
C GLY A 92 11.35 8.14 -6.61
N TYR A 93 11.59 9.42 -6.31
CA TYR A 93 12.28 10.38 -7.18
C TYR A 93 13.71 10.68 -6.73
N MET A 94 14.22 10.00 -5.69
CA MET A 94 15.56 10.19 -5.15
C MET A 94 16.29 8.85 -5.00
N ARG A 95 17.63 8.87 -4.90
CA ARG A 95 18.44 7.68 -4.60
C ARG A 95 18.96 7.72 -3.16
N ARG A 96 18.83 6.61 -2.42
CA ARG A 96 19.41 6.47 -1.08
C ARG A 96 20.92 6.21 -1.19
N GLN A 97 21.71 6.83 -0.32
CA GLN A 97 23.14 6.56 -0.18
C GLN A 97 23.50 6.42 1.31
N THR A 98 24.20 5.36 1.65
CA THR A 98 24.81 5.17 2.98
C THR A 98 26.28 5.62 2.90
N ALA A 99 26.70 6.52 3.78
CA ALA A 99 28.05 7.07 3.79
C ALA A 99 28.65 7.00 5.19
N THR A 100 29.88 6.50 5.29
CA THR A 100 30.66 6.46 6.54
C THR A 100 31.84 7.41 6.40
N VAL A 101 31.99 8.33 7.35
CA VAL A 101 33.13 9.26 7.42
C VAL A 101 33.87 9.00 8.73
N ASN A 102 35.05 8.39 8.64
CA ASN A 102 35.98 8.34 9.76
C ASN A 102 36.87 9.59 9.73
N TYR A 103 36.75 10.46 10.73
CA TYR A 103 37.55 11.68 10.85
C TYR A 103 38.76 11.52 11.78
N SER A 104 38.96 10.33 12.37
CA SER A 104 40.15 10.05 13.16
C SER A 104 41.37 9.90 12.25
N ARG A 105 42.56 10.04 12.83
CA ARG A 105 43.81 9.65 12.17
C ARG A 105 44.08 8.15 12.29
N GLU A 106 43.16 7.41 12.89
CA GLU A 106 43.28 6.00 13.20
C GLU A 106 42.52 5.19 12.15
N LEU A 107 43.20 4.20 11.59
CA LEU A 107 42.56 3.11 10.86
C LEU A 107 42.70 1.88 11.73
N PRO A 108 41.61 1.27 12.23
CA PRO A 108 41.71 0.05 12.99
C PRO A 108 42.37 -1.02 12.10
N LEU A 109 43.50 -1.55 12.57
CA LEU A 109 44.18 -2.64 11.89
C LEU A 109 43.34 -3.89 12.05
N ALA A 110 43.03 -4.55 10.93
CA ALA A 110 42.34 -5.83 10.97
C ALA A 110 43.21 -6.85 11.72
N GLN A 111 42.59 -7.62 12.63
CA GLN A 111 43.18 -8.82 13.24
C GLN A 111 44.47 -8.60 14.06
N GLY A 112 44.73 -7.38 14.56
CA GLY A 112 45.89 -7.10 15.42
C GLY A 112 47.24 -7.12 14.68
N ILE A 113 47.24 -7.10 13.34
CA ILE A 113 48.45 -7.01 12.52
C ILE A 113 49.02 -5.60 12.61
N THR A 114 50.34 -5.46 12.81
CA THR A 114 51.05 -4.16 12.83
C THR A 114 51.90 -4.04 11.57
N PHE A 115 51.90 -2.87 10.91
CA PHE A 115 52.74 -2.57 9.75
C PHE A 115 53.86 -1.62 10.21
N ASP A 116 55.01 -2.17 10.60
CA ASP A 116 56.23 -1.43 10.95
C ASP A 116 57.03 -1.02 9.69
#